data_AF-A0A959CWG7-F1
#
_entry.id   AF-A0A959CWG7-F1
#
_cell.length_a   1.000
_cell.length_b   1.000
_cell.length_c   1.000
_cell.angle_alpha   90.00
_cell.angle_beta   90.00
_cell.angle_gamma   90.00
#
_symmetry.space_group_name_H-M   'P 1'
#
loop_
_entity.id
_entity.type
_entity.pdbx_description
1 polymer ?
#
loop_
_entity_poly.entity_id
_entity_poly.type
_entity_poly.pdbx_seq_one_letter_code
_entity_poly.pdbx_strand_id
1 'polypeptide(L)'
;MTRTYFFPYRAWPALLLCLFSLSLHAQKAPVKWGKVDESDLKMAVYEADTAAAAVILCDYGELSVDLGDGNLRYVFDHHRRIKILKRSGFEYADVSIPFHGGQEVGNLKAMV
;
A
#
# COMPACT_ATOMS: atom_id res chain seq x y z
N MET A 1 25.45 42.03 44.95
CA MET A 1 24.17 41.30 44.82
C MET A 1 23.96 40.99 43.34
N THR A 2 24.59 39.93 42.82
CA THR A 2 24.63 39.61 41.39
C THR A 2 23.81 38.35 41.12
N ARG A 3 22.62 38.52 40.54
CA ARG A 3 21.82 37.41 40.03
C ARG A 3 21.87 37.47 38.50
N THR A 4 22.85 36.78 37.92
CA THR A 4 22.99 36.65 36.47
C THR A 4 22.01 35.59 35.99
N TYR A 5 20.99 36.02 35.25
CA TYR A 5 20.13 35.13 34.49
C TYR A 5 20.95 34.58 33.31
N PHE A 6 21.49 33.36 33.48
CA PHE A 6 22.09 32.60 32.38
C PHE A 6 20.97 32.24 31.39
N PHE A 7 20.85 33.04 30.33
CA PHE A 7 19.94 32.81 29.21
C PHE A 7 20.20 31.42 28.59
N PRO A 8 19.19 30.75 28.00
CA PRO A 8 19.26 29.35 27.57
C PRO A 8 19.90 29.17 26.18
N TYR A 9 21.07 29.78 25.90
CA TYR A 9 21.71 29.68 24.57
C TYR A 9 22.27 28.28 24.26
N ARG A 10 22.38 27.38 25.26
CA ARG A 10 22.93 26.02 25.11
C ARG A 10 21.90 24.97 24.64
N ALA A 11 20.60 25.29 24.64
CA ALA A 11 19.55 24.35 24.25
C ALA A 11 19.18 24.43 22.75
N TRP A 12 19.59 25.49 22.05
CA TRP A 12 19.31 25.71 20.63
C TRP A 12 19.79 24.58 19.68
N PRO A 13 20.99 23.99 19.87
CA PRO A 13 21.44 22.89 19.01
C PRO A 13 20.57 21.64 19.16
N ALA A 14 20.09 21.37 20.39
CA ALA A 14 19.21 20.24 20.66
C ALA A 14 17.81 20.45 20.04
N LEU A 15 17.32 21.69 20.03
CA LEU A 15 16.07 22.04 19.35
C LEU A 15 16.16 21.85 17.83
N LEU A 16 17.27 22.26 17.20
CA LEU A 16 17.51 22.03 15.77
C LEU A 16 17.62 20.53 15.43
N LEU A 17 18.23 19.73 16.31
CA LEU A 17 18.34 18.27 16.13
C LEU A 17 16.95 17.59 16.22
N CYS A 18 16.09 18.03 17.14
CA CYS A 18 14.70 17.55 17.24
C CYS A 18 13.81 17.95 16.06
N LEU A 19 14.12 19.06 15.36
CA LEU A 19 13.39 19.46 14.15
C LEU A 19 13.78 18.61 12.93
N PHE A 20 15.00 18.05 12.90
CA PHE A 20 15.46 17.20 11.80
C PHE A 20 14.83 15.78 11.84
N SER A 21 14.46 15.29 13.02
CA SER A 21 13.81 13.98 13.20
C SER A 21 12.31 13.96 12.84
N LEU A 22 11.73 15.07 12.39
CA LEU A 22 10.32 15.16 11.98
C LEU A 22 10.03 14.63 10.56
N SER A 23 11.02 14.05 9.88
CA SER A 23 10.82 13.45 8.56
C SER A 23 10.08 12.10 8.68
N LEU A 24 8.76 12.16 8.77
CA LEU A 24 7.88 11.00 8.65
C LEU A 24 7.63 10.71 7.16
N HIS A 25 8.11 9.56 6.69
CA HIS A 25 7.79 9.07 5.36
C HIS A 25 6.55 8.17 5.42
N ALA A 26 5.51 8.52 4.67
CA ALA A 26 4.36 7.64 4.46
C ALA A 26 4.77 6.40 3.63
N GLN A 27 4.11 5.27 3.89
CA GLN A 27 4.31 4.06 3.10
C GLN A 27 3.74 4.26 1.70
N LYS A 28 4.59 4.11 0.68
CA LYS A 28 4.13 4.14 -0.71
C LYS A 28 3.42 2.82 -1.02
N ALA A 29 2.42 2.88 -1.88
CA ALA A 29 1.81 1.68 -2.45
C ALA A 29 2.90 0.75 -3.01
N PRO A 30 2.85 -0.56 -2.72
CA PRO A 30 3.91 -1.50 -3.09
C PRO A 30 4.03 -1.66 -4.61
N VAL A 31 2.94 -1.48 -5.35
CA VAL A 31 2.92 -1.52 -6.82
C VAL A 31 2.01 -0.43 -7.39
N LYS A 32 2.35 0.04 -8.59
CA LYS A 32 1.52 0.95 -9.37
C LYS A 32 0.74 0.17 -10.42
N TRP A 33 -0.54 0.50 -10.60
CA TRP A 33 -1.35 -0.04 -11.68
C TRP A 33 -0.69 0.22 -13.04
N GLY A 34 -0.76 -0.76 -13.95
CA GLY A 34 -0.23 -0.67 -15.32
C GLY A 34 1.29 -0.79 -15.45
N LYS A 35 2.06 -0.83 -14.35
CA LYS A 35 3.50 -1.10 -14.39
C LYS A 35 3.79 -2.51 -13.88
N VAL A 36 4.19 -3.39 -14.78
CA VAL A 36 4.60 -4.76 -14.46
C VAL A 36 6.07 -4.90 -14.83
N ASP A 37 6.86 -5.47 -13.91
CA ASP A 37 8.27 -5.73 -14.15
C ASP A 37 8.44 -6.85 -15.18
N GLU A 38 9.44 -6.71 -16.05
CA GLU A 38 9.67 -7.70 -17.12
C GLU A 38 10.03 -9.09 -16.55
N SER A 39 10.64 -9.14 -15.37
CA SER A 39 10.91 -10.37 -14.63
C SER A 39 9.62 -11.12 -14.28
N ASP A 40 8.60 -10.41 -13.82
CA ASP A 40 7.29 -10.99 -13.47
C ASP A 40 6.59 -11.52 -14.73
N LEU A 41 6.73 -10.80 -15.86
CA LEU A 41 6.17 -11.22 -17.15
C LEU A 41 6.85 -12.48 -17.69
N LYS A 42 8.18 -12.57 -17.57
CA LYS A 42 8.98 -13.70 -18.07
C LYS A 42 9.05 -14.89 -17.12
N MET A 43 8.59 -14.74 -15.88
CA MET A 43 8.57 -15.83 -14.89
C MET A 43 7.75 -17.02 -15.40
N ALA A 44 8.40 -18.15 -15.64
CA ALA A 44 7.76 -19.40 -16.06
C ALA A 44 7.61 -20.41 -14.92
N VAL A 45 8.48 -20.32 -13.91
CA VAL A 45 8.52 -21.17 -12.72
C VAL A 45 8.80 -20.28 -11.51
N TYR A 46 8.27 -20.66 -10.35
CA TYR A 46 8.59 -20.04 -9.09
C TYR A 46 9.61 -20.89 -8.35
N GLU A 47 10.83 -20.39 -8.17
CA GLU A 47 11.96 -21.19 -7.66
C GLU A 47 11.73 -21.75 -6.26
N ALA A 48 11.04 -21.01 -5.38
CA ALA A 48 10.77 -21.46 -4.02
C ALA A 48 9.72 -22.58 -3.96
N ASP A 49 8.85 -22.70 -4.97
CA ASP A 49 7.90 -23.80 -5.12
C ASP A 49 7.63 -24.06 -6.61
N THR A 50 8.36 -25.00 -7.19
CA THR A 50 8.23 -25.37 -8.60
C THR A 50 6.91 -26.10 -8.92
N ALA A 51 6.21 -26.60 -7.89
CA ALA A 51 4.91 -27.22 -8.03
C ALA A 51 3.77 -26.18 -8.10
N ALA A 52 4.01 -24.94 -7.67
CA ALA A 52 3.02 -23.86 -7.65
C ALA A 52 2.28 -23.69 -8.98
N ALA A 53 0.95 -23.58 -8.89
CA ALA A 53 0.09 -23.32 -10.05
C ALA A 53 -0.01 -21.81 -10.37
N ALA A 54 0.06 -20.98 -9.33
CA ALA A 54 0.04 -19.53 -9.39
C ALA A 54 0.81 -18.93 -8.21
N VAL A 55 1.25 -17.69 -8.35
CA VAL A 55 1.96 -16.93 -7.31
C VAL A 55 1.31 -15.56 -7.15
N ILE A 56 0.96 -15.20 -5.92
CA ILE A 56 0.52 -13.85 -5.60
C ILE A 56 1.76 -12.97 -5.47
N LEU A 57 1.98 -12.11 -6.46
CA LEU A 57 3.13 -11.21 -6.49
C LEU A 57 2.90 -9.98 -5.61
N CYS A 58 1.64 -9.53 -5.50
CA CYS A 58 1.25 -8.43 -4.64
C CYS A 58 -0.22 -8.56 -4.26
N ASP A 59 -0.53 -8.31 -2.99
CA ASP A 59 -1.89 -8.24 -2.45
C ASP A 59 -1.90 -7.19 -1.34
N TYR A 60 -2.61 -6.09 -1.56
CA TYR A 60 -2.77 -5.04 -0.56
C TYR A 60 -4.11 -4.32 -0.72
N GLY A 61 -4.59 -3.76 0.38
CA GLY A 61 -5.77 -2.92 0.41
C GLY A 61 -5.52 -1.62 1.16
N GLU A 62 -6.21 -0.57 0.73
CA GLU A 62 -6.19 0.75 1.36
C GLU A 62 -7.61 1.10 1.79
N LEU A 63 -7.77 1.48 3.07
CA LEU A 63 -9.03 1.95 3.62
C LEU A 63 -8.92 3.46 3.87
N SER A 64 -9.67 4.23 3.11
CA SER A 64 -9.83 5.66 3.30
C SER A 64 -11.17 5.97 3.96
N VAL A 65 -11.15 6.91 4.90
CA VAL A 65 -12.36 7.45 5.51
C VAL A 65 -12.59 8.84 4.93
N ASP A 66 -13.73 8.99 4.27
CA ASP A 66 -14.16 10.25 3.69
C ASP A 66 -15.31 10.82 4.52
N LEU A 67 -15.14 12.06 4.99
CA LEU A 67 -16.09 12.80 5.83
C LEU A 67 -16.74 13.94 5.04
N GLY A 68 -16.93 13.77 3.72
CA GLY A 68 -17.64 14.72 2.88
C GLY A 68 -19.10 14.94 3.31
N ASP A 69 -19.56 16.19 3.23
CA ASP A 69 -20.95 16.61 3.47
C ASP A 69 -21.57 16.16 4.81
N GLY A 70 -20.75 15.87 5.82
CA GLY A 70 -21.19 15.40 7.14
C GLY A 70 -21.59 13.92 7.19
N ASN A 71 -21.39 13.16 6.11
CA ASN A 71 -21.61 11.72 6.07
C ASN A 71 -20.28 10.97 6.16
N LEU A 72 -20.27 9.89 6.94
CA LEU A 72 -19.12 8.99 7.04
C LEU A 72 -19.18 7.98 5.88
N ARG A 73 -18.21 8.06 4.96
CA ARG A 73 -18.04 7.11 3.87
C ARG A 73 -16.72 6.36 4.03
N TYR A 74 -16.79 5.04 3.88
CA TYR A 74 -15.60 4.18 3.80
C TYR A 74 -15.32 3.87 2.33
N VAL A 75 -14.09 4.13 1.89
CA VAL A 75 -13.59 3.78 0.56
C VAL A 75 -12.52 2.71 0.73
N PHE A 76 -12.77 1.52 0.20
CA PHE A 76 -11.83 0.41 0.24
C PHE A 76 -11.34 0.11 -1.17
N ASP A 77 -10.04 0.34 -1.40
CA ASP A 77 -9.36 0.01 -2.64
C ASP A 77 -8.52 -1.26 -2.43
N HIS A 78 -8.70 -2.25 -3.29
CA HIS A 78 -7.95 -3.51 -3.23
C HIS A 78 -7.18 -3.74 -4.53
N HIS A 79 -5.90 -4.09 -4.43
CA HIS A 79 -5.06 -4.38 -5.56
C HIS A 79 -4.39 -5.74 -5.38
N ARG A 80 -4.61 -6.62 -6.36
CA ARG A 80 -4.02 -7.95 -6.38
C ARG A 80 -3.36 -8.21 -7.74
N ARG A 81 -2.12 -8.71 -7.71
CA ARG A 81 -1.37 -9.16 -8.87
C ARG A 81 -1.02 -10.62 -8.69
N ILE A 82 -1.46 -11.45 -9.64
CA ILE A 82 -1.26 -12.89 -9.60
C ILE A 82 -0.55 -13.30 -10.88
N LYS A 83 0.55 -14.04 -10.74
CA LYS A 83 1.21 -14.72 -11.84
C LYS A 83 0.66 -16.12 -11.94
N ILE A 84 -0.03 -16.43 -13.03
CA ILE A 84 -0.45 -17.81 -13.32
C ILE A 84 0.68 -18.53 -14.06
N LEU A 85 1.12 -19.68 -13.53
CA LEU A 85 2.20 -20.48 -14.10
C LEU A 85 1.68 -21.72 -14.83
N LYS A 86 0.55 -22.28 -14.37
CA LYS A 86 -0.04 -23.51 -14.89
C LYS A 86 -1.55 -23.35 -15.10
N ARG A 87 -2.13 -24.15 -16.00
CA ARG A 87 -3.59 -24.15 -16.26
C ARG A 87 -4.43 -24.46 -15.01
N SER A 88 -3.90 -25.28 -14.10
CA SER A 88 -4.56 -25.56 -12.82
C SER A 88 -4.71 -24.33 -11.93
N GLY A 89 -4.01 -23.23 -12.22
CA GLY A 89 -4.13 -21.97 -11.48
C GLY A 89 -5.16 -21.00 -12.03
N PHE A 90 -5.90 -21.34 -13.10
CA PHE A 90 -6.88 -20.42 -13.69
C PHE A 90 -8.00 -20.00 -12.73
N GLU A 91 -8.35 -20.84 -11.75
CA GLU A 91 -9.32 -20.49 -10.70
C GLU A 91 -8.89 -19.27 -9.86
N TYR A 92 -7.59 -18.97 -9.78
CA TYR A 92 -7.11 -17.79 -9.06
C TYR A 92 -7.34 -16.49 -9.83
N ALA A 93 -7.65 -16.56 -11.12
CA ALA A 93 -8.00 -15.39 -11.94
C ALA A 93 -9.47 -15.00 -11.77
N ASP A 94 -10.31 -15.87 -11.22
CA ASP A 94 -11.69 -15.56 -10.90
C ASP A 94 -11.77 -14.71 -9.61
N VAL A 95 -12.40 -13.54 -9.71
CA VAL A 95 -12.52 -12.59 -8.59
C VAL A 95 -13.98 -12.40 -8.24
N SER A 96 -14.31 -12.61 -6.96
CA SER A 96 -15.64 -12.35 -6.40
C SER A 96 -15.57 -11.18 -5.43
N ILE A 97 -16.43 -10.18 -5.63
CA ILE A 97 -16.51 -9.00 -4.76
C ILE A 97 -17.83 -9.06 -3.99
N PRO A 98 -17.82 -9.34 -2.67
CA PRO A 98 -19.04 -9.32 -1.88
C PRO A 98 -19.54 -7.88 -1.74
N PHE A 99 -20.84 -7.67 -1.92
CA PHE A 99 -21.47 -6.37 -1.78
C PHE A 99 -22.76 -6.48 -0.95
N HIS A 100 -23.06 -5.43 -0.19
CA HIS A 100 -24.27 -5.28 0.61
C HIS A 100 -25.05 -4.03 0.17
N GLY A 101 -26.34 -3.97 0.51
CA GLY A 101 -27.19 -2.82 0.17
C GLY A 101 -26.63 -1.50 0.73
N GLY A 102 -26.57 -0.48 -0.13
CA GLY A 102 -26.00 0.84 0.21
C GLY A 102 -24.49 0.97 -0.05
N GLN A 103 -23.82 -0.08 -0.51
CA GLN A 103 -22.46 0.00 -1.01
C GLN A 103 -22.44 0.27 -2.52
N GLU A 104 -21.45 1.05 -2.96
CA GLU A 104 -21.18 1.28 -4.37
C GLU A 104 -19.87 0.59 -4.74
N VAL A 105 -19.87 -0.15 -5.84
CA VAL A 105 -18.66 -0.77 -6.41
C VAL A 105 -18.27 0.03 -7.63
N GLY A 106 -17.06 0.59 -7.62
CA GLY A 106 -16.52 1.41 -8.70
C GLY A 106 -15.06 1.06 -9.01
N ASN A 107 -14.47 1.76 -9.98
CA ASN A 107 -13.04 1.67 -10.33
C ASN A 107 -12.52 0.24 -10.62
N LEU A 108 -13.38 -0.66 -11.08
CA LEU A 108 -12.99 -2.01 -11.47
C LEU A 108 -12.04 -1.96 -12.68
N LYS A 109 -10.81 -2.44 -12.49
CA LYS A 109 -9.77 -2.51 -13.51
C LYS A 109 -9.16 -3.90 -13.52
N ALA A 110 -8.93 -4.43 -14.72
CA ALA A 110 -8.26 -5.71 -14.95
C ALA A 110 -7.23 -5.54 -16.08
N MET A 111 -6.12 -6.28 -15.99
CA MET A 111 -5.07 -6.31 -17.00
C MET A 111 -4.47 -7.72 -17.01
N VAL A 112 -4.20 -8.24 -18.22
CA VAL A 112 -3.63 -9.57 -18.47
C VAL A 112 -2.27 -9.41 -19.14
#